data_AF-A0A9J8D0K5-F1
#
_entry.id   AF-A0A9J8D0K5-F1
#
_cell.length_a   1.000
_cell.length_b   1.000
_cell.length_c   1.000
_cell.angle_alpha   90.00
_cell.angle_beta   90.00
_cell.angle_gamma   90.00
#
_symmetry.space_group_name_H-M   'P 1'
#
loop_
_entity.id
_entity.type
_entity.pdbx_description
1 polymer ?
#
loop_
_entity_poly.entity_id
_entity_poly.type
_entity_poly.pdbx_seq_one_letter_code
_entity_poly.pdbx_strand_id
1 'polypeptide(L)'
;MISDPEEADIIQITVNSERFRQTAEGLESMQLSIAKDRPEAIHLTLFCKGMKTVSVMEGDSVTLQTNVTEIQKEDLLMWKFGAEKSLIAEINAEARRFNTYDVPDERFRDRLQLDHQTGSLTITNIRTEHAGHYEVIISGKTVTEYRFSVMVYGTAHVNPVLISTVATGSLLTIAVVWIFCICKRLRKTAEEGKLPIVDTVVNKK
;
A
#
# COMPACT_ATOMS: atom_id res chain seq x y z
N MET A 1 -25.04 -29.98 3.97
CA MET A 1 -23.85 -29.99 3.10
C MET A 1 -24.09 -28.95 2.03
N ILE A 2 -23.60 -27.74 2.28
CA ILE A 2 -23.65 -26.63 1.34
C ILE A 2 -22.17 -26.35 1.03
N SER A 3 -21.86 -26.44 -0.26
CA SER A 3 -20.54 -26.26 -0.83
C SER A 3 -20.05 -24.83 -0.60
N ASP A 4 -18.91 -24.66 0.07
CA ASP A 4 -18.13 -23.42 0.01
C ASP A 4 -17.49 -23.33 -1.38
N PRO A 5 -17.74 -22.28 -2.17
CA PRO A 5 -17.05 -22.08 -3.43
C PRO A 5 -15.79 -21.23 -3.23
N GLU A 6 -14.70 -21.72 -3.81
CA GLU A 6 -13.65 -20.92 -4.44
C GLU A 6 -12.71 -20.13 -3.51
N GLU A 7 -11.89 -20.86 -2.75
CA GLU A 7 -10.57 -20.36 -2.39
C GLU A 7 -9.72 -20.35 -3.67
N ALA A 8 -9.62 -19.19 -4.33
CA ALA A 8 -8.81 -19.02 -5.53
C ALA A 8 -7.36 -19.50 -5.28
N ASP A 9 -6.80 -20.28 -6.19
CA ASP A 9 -5.39 -20.70 -6.16
C ASP A 9 -4.48 -19.44 -6.24
N ILE A 10 -3.95 -18.97 -5.10
CA ILE A 10 -3.04 -17.82 -5.01
C ILE A 10 -1.62 -18.30 -4.72
N ILE A 11 -0.65 -17.86 -5.53
CA ILE A 11 0.79 -18.06 -5.28
C ILE A 11 1.30 -16.88 -4.46
N GLN A 12 1.82 -17.14 -3.26
CA GLN A 12 2.42 -16.13 -2.38
C GLN A 12 3.95 -16.23 -2.44
N ILE A 13 4.63 -15.14 -2.78
CA ILE A 13 6.09 -15.00 -2.77
C ILE A 13 6.46 -13.95 -1.72
N THR A 14 7.06 -14.39 -0.63
CA THR A 14 7.62 -13.52 0.40
C THR A 14 9.06 -13.14 0.05
N VAL A 15 9.34 -11.85 -0.09
CA VAL A 15 10.72 -11.33 -0.14
C VAL A 15 11.04 -10.67 1.19
N ASN A 16 11.78 -11.38 2.03
CA ASN A 16 12.38 -10.84 3.25
C ASN A 16 13.79 -10.34 2.89
N SER A 17 14.08 -9.06 3.09
CA SER A 17 15.43 -8.52 2.83
C SER A 17 16.04 -8.02 4.12
N GLU A 18 17.16 -8.65 4.50
CA GLU A 18 18.00 -8.24 5.64
C GLU A 18 18.58 -6.83 5.46
N ARG A 19 18.57 -6.29 4.24
CA ARG A 19 19.13 -4.98 3.88
C ARG A 19 18.23 -3.78 4.24
N PHE A 20 16.98 -4.01 4.63
CA PHE A 20 16.08 -2.93 5.09
C PHE A 20 16.21 -2.61 6.59
N ARG A 21 17.01 -3.37 7.35
CA ARG A 21 17.22 -3.16 8.80
C ARG A 21 18.05 -1.92 9.17
N GLN A 22 18.63 -1.19 8.21
CA GLN A 22 19.54 -0.07 8.51
C GLN A 22 18.92 1.33 8.36
N THR A 23 17.64 1.42 8.03
CA THR A 23 16.87 2.69 8.11
C THR A 23 15.85 2.57 9.22
N ALA A 24 15.83 3.54 10.13
CA ALA A 24 14.96 3.56 11.32
C ALA A 24 13.44 3.58 11.01
N GLU A 25 13.04 3.48 9.75
CA GLU A 25 11.67 3.58 9.24
C GLU A 25 11.28 2.39 8.33
N GLY A 26 11.63 1.16 8.76
CA GLY A 26 10.65 0.09 8.97
C GLY A 26 9.84 -0.51 7.80
N LEU A 27 10.49 -1.00 6.74
CA LEU A 27 9.94 -2.10 5.94
C LEU A 27 10.35 -3.45 6.54
N GLU A 28 9.39 -4.27 6.96
CA GLU A 28 9.62 -5.58 7.58
C GLU A 28 9.65 -6.72 6.56
N SER A 29 8.73 -6.72 5.60
CA SER A 29 8.70 -7.68 4.50
C SER A 29 7.88 -7.19 3.32
N MET A 30 8.06 -7.81 2.15
CA MET A 30 7.24 -7.58 0.97
C MET A 30 6.64 -8.91 0.52
N GLN A 31 5.32 -8.96 0.34
CA GLN A 31 4.64 -10.12 -0.23
C GLN A 31 4.16 -9.78 -1.62
N LEU A 32 4.46 -10.67 -2.55
CA LEU A 32 3.93 -10.68 -3.90
C LEU A 32 2.91 -11.82 -3.99
N SER A 33 1.64 -11.48 -4.23
CA SER A 33 0.59 -12.47 -4.48
C SER A 33 0.24 -12.47 -5.97
N ILE A 34 0.22 -13.65 -6.59
CA ILE A 34 -0.17 -13.84 -7.99
C ILE A 34 -1.36 -14.80 -8.00
N ALA A 35 -2.51 -14.33 -8.48
CA ALA A 35 -3.66 -15.19 -8.72
C ALA A 35 -3.41 -16.05 -9.97
N LYS A 36 -3.52 -17.37 -9.82
CA LYS A 36 -3.20 -18.32 -10.89
C LYS A 36 -4.10 -18.17 -12.13
N ASP A 37 -5.35 -17.77 -11.93
CA ASP A 37 -6.34 -17.57 -12.99
C ASP A 37 -6.38 -16.13 -13.54
N ARG A 38 -5.61 -15.20 -12.93
CA ARG A 38 -5.50 -13.80 -13.35
C ARG A 38 -4.06 -13.30 -13.24
N PRO A 39 -3.15 -13.74 -14.15
CA PRO A 39 -1.73 -13.39 -14.08
C PRO A 39 -1.44 -11.88 -14.26
N GLU A 40 -2.41 -11.10 -14.74
CA GLU A 40 -2.31 -9.63 -14.84
C GLU A 40 -2.54 -8.92 -13.49
N ALA A 41 -3.15 -9.60 -12.51
CA ALA A 41 -3.37 -9.10 -11.16
C ALA A 41 -2.18 -9.45 -10.26
N ILE A 42 -1.08 -8.71 -10.43
CA ILE A 42 0.08 -8.76 -9.54
C ILE A 42 -0.22 -7.89 -8.32
N HIS A 43 -0.37 -8.51 -7.15
CA HIS A 43 -0.60 -7.79 -5.91
C HIS A 43 0.70 -7.69 -5.09
N LEU A 44 1.18 -6.46 -4.87
CA LEU A 44 2.34 -6.18 -4.02
C LEU A 44 1.87 -5.61 -2.69
N THR A 45 2.03 -6.40 -1.63
CA THR A 45 1.78 -5.94 -0.26
C THR A 45 3.10 -5.60 0.40
N LEU A 46 3.26 -4.33 0.79
CA LEU A 46 4.36 -3.87 1.63
C LEU A 46 3.94 -3.99 3.10
N PHE A 47 4.73 -4.72 3.89
CA PHE A 47 4.53 -4.80 5.33
C PHE A 47 5.50 -3.84 6.00
N CYS A 48 4.95 -2.71 6.42
CA CYS A 48 5.64 -1.78 7.30
C CYS A 48 5.19 -2.05 8.74
N LYS A 49 6.13 -2.00 9.69
CA LYS A 49 5.82 -2.24 11.11
C LYS A 49 4.70 -1.30 11.58
N GLY A 50 3.65 -1.86 12.18
CA GLY A 50 2.54 -1.07 12.73
C GLY A 50 1.57 -0.51 11.68
N MET A 51 1.64 -0.94 10.42
CA MET A 51 0.69 -0.58 9.37
C MET A 51 -0.23 -1.76 9.03
N LYS A 52 -1.55 -1.53 9.04
CA LYS A 52 -2.56 -2.51 8.64
C LYS A 52 -3.00 -2.27 7.20
N THR A 53 -2.75 -3.24 6.33
CA THR A 53 -3.17 -3.14 4.93
C THR A 53 -4.57 -3.70 4.75
N VAL A 54 -5.42 -2.99 4.00
CA VAL A 54 -6.80 -3.40 3.68
C VAL A 54 -7.01 -3.25 2.19
N SER A 55 -7.50 -4.30 1.53
CA SER A 55 -7.85 -4.30 0.12
C SER A 55 -9.36 -4.44 -0.06
N VAL A 56 -9.91 -3.71 -1.04
CA VAL A 56 -11.35 -3.64 -1.29
C VAL A 56 -11.63 -3.39 -2.78
N MET A 57 -12.75 -3.89 -3.30
CA MET A 57 -13.16 -3.62 -4.67
C MET A 57 -13.78 -2.21 -4.78
N GLU A 58 -13.56 -1.54 -5.90
CA GLU A 58 -14.24 -0.29 -6.20
C GLU A 58 -15.77 -0.47 -6.20
N GLY A 59 -16.49 0.47 -5.57
CA GLY A 59 -17.93 0.43 -5.34
C GLY A 59 -18.34 -0.14 -3.98
N ASP A 60 -17.47 -0.92 -3.32
CA ASP A 60 -17.76 -1.51 -2.01
C ASP A 60 -17.54 -0.50 -0.86
N SER A 61 -17.70 -0.95 0.38
CA SER A 61 -17.38 -0.17 1.57
C SER A 61 -16.25 -0.82 2.36
N VAL A 62 -15.45 -0.02 3.05
CA VAL A 62 -14.36 -0.49 3.91
C VAL A 62 -14.45 0.18 5.28
N THR A 63 -14.24 -0.60 6.34
CA THR A 63 -14.21 -0.11 7.72
C THR A 63 -12.81 -0.25 8.31
N LEU A 64 -12.24 0.89 8.70
CA LEU A 64 -10.96 0.99 9.40
C LEU A 64 -11.21 0.99 10.90
N GLN A 65 -11.01 -0.19 11.52
CA GLN A 65 -11.32 -0.43 12.93
C GLN A 65 -10.20 0.04 13.86
N THR A 66 -10.55 0.77 14.92
CA THR A 66 -9.63 1.37 15.91
C THR A 66 -9.23 0.44 17.05
N ASN A 67 -9.62 -0.85 17.05
CA ASN A 67 -9.44 -1.81 18.16
C ASN A 67 -9.92 -1.31 19.55
N VAL A 68 -10.65 -0.19 19.60
CA VAL A 68 -11.25 0.39 20.79
C VAL A 68 -12.68 -0.12 20.91
N THR A 69 -13.05 -0.61 22.10
CA THR A 69 -14.41 -1.07 22.38
C THR A 69 -15.36 0.10 22.67
N GLU A 70 -14.86 1.13 23.37
CA GLU A 70 -15.63 2.32 23.72
C GLU A 70 -14.70 3.53 23.92
N ILE A 71 -15.03 4.63 23.24
CA ILE A 71 -14.36 5.92 23.40
C ILE A 71 -14.67 6.50 24.79
N GLN A 72 -13.63 6.92 25.52
CA GLN A 72 -13.75 7.46 26.86
C GLN A 72 -14.12 8.95 26.84
N LYS A 73 -14.65 9.46 27.95
CA LYS A 73 -15.18 10.83 28.05
C LYS A 73 -14.14 11.92 27.73
N GLU A 74 -12.87 11.65 28.01
CA GLU A 74 -11.77 12.61 27.78
C GLU A 74 -11.08 12.43 26.42
N ASP A 75 -11.52 11.47 25.60
CA ASP A 75 -10.81 11.12 24.37
C ASP A 75 -11.08 12.11 23.25
N LEU A 76 -10.00 12.47 22.56
CA LEU A 76 -10.00 13.15 21.27
C LEU A 76 -9.48 12.19 20.20
N LEU A 77 -10.32 11.85 19.24
CA LEU A 77 -9.98 10.99 18.12
C LEU A 77 -9.93 11.80 16.83
N MET A 78 -8.87 11.63 16.04
CA MET A 78 -8.68 12.31 14.76
C MET A 78 -8.27 11.34 13.67
N TRP A 79 -9.08 11.25 12.61
CA TRP A 79 -8.74 10.54 11.38
C TRP A 79 -8.10 11.49 10.38
N LYS A 80 -6.95 11.07 9.84
CA LYS A 80 -6.16 11.84 8.87
C LYS A 80 -5.89 11.00 7.62
N PHE A 81 -5.90 11.65 6.47
CA PHE A 81 -5.68 11.02 5.17
C PHE A 81 -4.48 11.62 4.44
N GLY A 82 -3.73 10.74 3.78
CA GLY A 82 -2.65 11.10 2.86
C GLY A 82 -1.39 11.62 3.55
N ALA A 83 -0.39 11.96 2.74
CA ALA A 83 0.90 12.49 3.22
C ALA A 83 0.77 13.87 3.88
N GLU A 84 -0.22 14.66 3.46
CA GLU A 84 -0.53 15.98 4.02
C GLU A 84 -1.27 15.89 5.37
N LYS A 85 -1.63 14.67 5.81
CA LYS A 85 -2.34 14.42 7.07
C LYS A 85 -3.63 15.22 7.21
N SER A 86 -4.37 15.36 6.11
CA SER A 86 -5.64 16.11 6.06
C SER A 86 -6.65 15.50 7.02
N LEU A 87 -7.23 16.30 7.91
CA LEU A 87 -8.25 15.84 8.85
C LEU A 87 -9.54 15.51 8.08
N ILE A 88 -10.04 14.29 8.21
CA ILE A 88 -11.25 13.82 7.53
C ILE A 88 -12.37 13.41 8.49
N ALA A 89 -12.06 13.11 9.75
CA ALA A 89 -13.07 12.91 10.79
C ALA A 89 -12.50 13.17 12.19
N GLU A 90 -13.38 13.52 13.13
CA GLU A 90 -13.03 13.85 14.50
C GLU A 90 -14.13 13.44 15.47
N ILE A 91 -13.73 12.89 16.62
CA ILE A 91 -14.57 12.74 17.82
C ILE A 91 -13.93 13.52 18.96
N ASN A 92 -14.68 14.46 19.52
CA ASN A 92 -14.37 15.06 20.82
C ASN A 92 -15.43 14.58 21.82
N ALA A 93 -15.07 13.57 22.61
CA ALA A 93 -16.00 12.93 23.53
C ALA A 93 -16.44 13.87 24.67
N GLU A 94 -15.55 14.75 25.13
CA GLU A 94 -15.81 15.71 26.20
C GLU A 94 -16.87 16.73 25.78
N ALA A 95 -16.71 17.27 24.56
CA ALA A 95 -17.64 18.21 23.96
C ALA A 95 -18.85 17.54 23.29
N ARG A 96 -18.92 16.20 23.26
CA ARG A 96 -19.92 15.39 22.55
C ARG A 96 -20.07 15.79 21.08
N ARG A 97 -18.95 16.07 20.42
CA ARG A 97 -18.92 16.54 19.03
C ARG A 97 -18.32 15.47 18.12
N PHE A 98 -19.02 15.20 17.02
CA PHE A 98 -18.62 14.22 16.01
C PHE A 98 -18.73 14.91 14.66
N ASN A 99 -17.62 15.01 13.93
CA ASN A 99 -17.64 15.63 12.60
C ASN A 99 -16.89 14.75 11.60
N THR A 100 -17.36 14.81 10.37
CA THR A 100 -16.60 14.42 9.18
C THR A 100 -16.27 15.67 8.39
N TYR A 101 -15.11 15.67 7.76
CA TYR A 101 -14.61 16.75 6.95
C TYR A 101 -14.27 16.20 5.58
N ASP A 102 -14.47 17.04 4.57
CA ASP A 102 -13.97 16.75 3.25
C ASP A 102 -12.62 17.43 3.03
N VAL A 103 -11.86 16.90 2.09
CA VAL A 103 -10.63 17.53 1.60
C VAL A 103 -10.97 18.52 0.46
N PRO A 104 -10.05 19.40 0.03
CA PRO A 104 -10.35 20.44 -0.95
C PRO A 104 -10.91 19.96 -2.30
N ASP A 105 -10.62 18.72 -2.70
CA ASP A 105 -11.15 18.14 -3.94
C ASP A 105 -12.48 17.40 -3.77
N GLU A 106 -13.04 17.46 -2.57
CA GLU A 106 -14.36 16.94 -2.22
C GLU A 106 -14.56 15.44 -2.50
N ARG A 107 -13.47 14.67 -2.56
CA ARG A 107 -13.54 13.24 -2.90
C ARG A 107 -14.36 12.45 -1.88
N PHE A 108 -14.34 12.85 -0.61
CA PHE A 108 -15.01 12.13 0.49
C PHE A 108 -16.46 12.55 0.71
N ARG A 109 -17.00 13.45 -0.11
CA ARG A 109 -18.37 13.97 -0.01
C ARG A 109 -19.38 12.84 0.14
N ASP A 110 -20.13 12.86 1.24
CA ASP A 110 -21.18 11.89 1.60
C ASP A 110 -20.71 10.42 1.75
N ARG A 111 -19.40 10.16 1.79
CA ARG A 111 -18.84 8.79 1.84
C ARG A 111 -18.37 8.35 3.22
N LEU A 112 -18.02 9.29 4.10
CA LEU A 112 -17.47 9.01 5.42
C LEU A 112 -18.57 8.79 6.45
N GLN A 113 -18.45 7.70 7.20
CA GLN A 113 -19.30 7.39 8.35
C GLN A 113 -18.42 7.05 9.55
N LEU A 114 -18.70 7.69 10.68
CA LEU A 114 -17.93 7.53 11.90
C LEU A 114 -18.76 6.77 12.93
N ASP A 115 -18.22 5.66 13.45
CA ASP A 115 -18.81 4.98 14.59
C ASP A 115 -18.48 5.77 15.86
N HIS A 116 -19.50 6.35 16.50
CA HIS A 116 -19.32 7.20 17.68
C HIS A 116 -18.94 6.42 18.95
N GLN A 117 -19.17 5.11 18.98
CA GLN A 117 -18.82 4.26 20.12
C GLN A 117 -17.38 3.77 20.00
N THR A 118 -16.98 3.25 18.83
CA THR A 118 -15.65 2.64 18.67
C THR A 118 -14.62 3.62 18.09
N GLY A 119 -15.06 4.65 17.37
CA GLY A 119 -14.19 5.55 16.62
C GLY A 119 -13.77 5.01 15.25
N SER A 120 -14.31 3.86 14.82
CA SER A 120 -14.01 3.25 13.53
C SER A 120 -14.54 4.12 12.38
N LEU A 121 -13.75 4.25 11.32
CA LEU A 121 -14.13 5.01 10.12
C LEU A 121 -14.56 4.06 9.01
N THR A 122 -15.77 4.26 8.48
CA THR A 122 -16.25 3.57 7.29
C THR A 122 -16.25 4.51 6.10
N ILE A 123 -15.68 4.04 4.99
CA ILE A 123 -15.67 4.73 3.70
C ILE A 123 -16.59 3.94 2.79
N THR A 124 -17.69 4.54 2.38
CA THR A 124 -18.70 3.91 1.52
C THR A 124 -18.48 4.22 0.05
N ASN A 125 -18.92 3.32 -0.83
CA ASN A 125 -18.78 3.44 -2.28
C ASN A 125 -17.35 3.86 -2.65
N ILE A 126 -16.37 3.10 -2.15
CA ILE A 126 -14.96 3.44 -2.26
C ILE A 126 -14.52 3.38 -3.72
N ARG A 127 -13.55 4.22 -4.06
CA ARG A 127 -13.02 4.41 -5.42
C ARG A 127 -11.52 4.46 -5.38
N THR A 128 -10.89 4.30 -6.53
CA THR A 128 -9.42 4.34 -6.66
C THR A 128 -8.81 5.63 -6.10
N GLU A 129 -9.52 6.77 -6.16
CA GLU A 129 -9.10 8.06 -5.57
C GLU A 129 -9.06 8.11 -4.02
N HIS A 130 -9.72 7.14 -3.36
CA HIS A 130 -9.71 6.99 -1.91
C HIS A 130 -8.59 6.04 -1.43
N ALA A 131 -7.87 5.38 -2.34
CA ALA A 131 -6.73 4.57 -1.97
C ALA A 131 -5.64 5.45 -1.33
N GLY A 132 -4.91 4.91 -0.35
CA GLY A 132 -3.84 5.64 0.32
C GLY A 132 -3.69 5.31 1.79
N HIS A 133 -2.93 6.18 2.46
CA HIS A 133 -2.60 6.02 3.87
C HIS A 133 -3.60 6.77 4.75
N TYR A 134 -4.05 6.08 5.78
CA TYR A 134 -4.94 6.62 6.80
C TYR A 134 -4.26 6.47 8.16
N GLU A 135 -4.39 7.49 8.99
CA GLU A 135 -3.84 7.52 10.34
C GLU A 135 -4.96 7.95 11.29
N VAL A 136 -5.09 7.26 12.41
CA VAL A 136 -5.97 7.67 13.51
C VAL A 136 -5.15 7.84 14.77
N ILE A 137 -5.32 8.99 15.40
CA ILE A 137 -4.72 9.32 16.69
C ILE A 137 -5.85 9.42 17.70
N ILE A 138 -5.73 8.70 18.80
CA ILE A 138 -6.65 8.74 19.94
C ILE A 138 -5.87 9.28 21.13
N SER A 139 -6.22 10.49 21.58
CA SER A 139 -5.57 11.19 22.67
C SER A 139 -6.51 11.26 23.87
N GLY A 140 -6.20 10.50 24.90
CA GLY A 140 -6.90 10.54 26.19
C GLY A 140 -5.88 10.48 27.32
N LYS A 141 -6.03 9.49 28.22
CA LYS A 141 -5.00 9.18 29.24
C LYS A 141 -3.67 8.77 28.64
N THR A 142 -3.72 8.11 27.48
CA THR A 142 -2.57 7.70 26.69
C THR A 142 -2.82 8.07 25.23
N VAL A 143 -1.75 8.28 24.47
CA VAL A 143 -1.84 8.46 23.02
C VAL A 143 -1.71 7.10 22.34
N THR A 144 -2.71 6.75 21.55
CA THR A 144 -2.70 5.55 20.70
C THR A 144 -2.78 5.96 19.24
N GLU A 145 -2.01 5.29 18.39
CA GLU A 145 -1.96 5.56 16.96
C GLU A 145 -2.17 4.26 16.18
N TYR A 146 -3.03 4.29 15.16
CA TYR A 146 -3.17 3.21 14.19
C TYR A 146 -2.99 3.74 12.77
N ARG A 147 -2.30 2.97 11.94
CA ARG A 147 -2.03 3.30 10.53
C ARG A 147 -2.62 2.24 9.62
N PHE A 148 -3.26 2.68 8.56
CA PHE A 148 -3.86 1.82 7.55
C PHE A 148 -3.34 2.19 6.17
N SER A 149 -3.16 1.18 5.32
CA SER A 149 -2.95 1.34 3.89
C SER A 149 -4.12 0.73 3.15
N VAL A 150 -4.92 1.56 2.48
CA VAL A 150 -6.11 1.13 1.76
C VAL A 150 -5.76 1.02 0.28
N MET A 151 -6.00 -0.16 -0.28
CA MET A 151 -5.88 -0.44 -1.70
C MET A 151 -7.25 -0.71 -2.29
N VAL A 152 -7.52 -0.10 -3.44
CA VAL A 152 -8.82 -0.20 -4.11
C VAL A 152 -8.59 -0.76 -5.51
N TYR A 153 -9.24 -1.87 -5.83
CA TYR A 153 -9.19 -2.45 -7.17
C TYR A 153 -10.36 -1.94 -8.00
N GLY A 154 -10.04 -1.12 -9.00
CA GLY A 154 -11.01 -0.68 -9.99
C GLY A 154 -11.25 -1.76 -11.04
N THR A 155 -12.50 -1.91 -11.46
CA THR A 155 -12.79 -2.56 -12.74
C THR A 155 -12.58 -1.50 -13.81
N ALA A 156 -11.46 -1.58 -14.54
CA ALA A 156 -11.28 -0.75 -15.71
C ALA A 156 -12.44 -1.07 -16.68
N HIS A 157 -13.36 -0.13 -16.87
CA HIS A 157 -14.28 -0.16 -18.00
C HIS A 157 -13.46 0.03 -19.28
N VAL A 158 -12.80 -1.04 -19.71
CA VAL A 158 -12.16 -1.09 -21.01
C VAL A 158 -13.27 -1.20 -22.04
N ASN A 159 -13.45 -0.17 -22.84
CA ASN A 159 -14.26 -0.28 -24.05
C ASN A 159 -13.57 -1.32 -24.95
N PRO A 160 -14.19 -2.47 -25.28
CA PRO A 160 -13.54 -3.56 -26.01
C PRO A 160 -13.08 -3.17 -27.42
N VAL A 161 -13.52 -2.02 -27.93
CA VAL A 161 -13.20 -1.52 -29.27
C VAL A 161 -11.74 -1.00 -29.39
N LEU A 162 -11.05 -0.65 -28.30
CA LEU A 162 -9.74 0.02 -28.38
C LEU A 162 -8.51 -0.90 -28.26
N ILE A 163 -8.67 -2.21 -28.01
CA ILE A 163 -7.54 -3.10 -27.66
C ILE A 163 -6.88 -3.72 -28.91
N SER A 164 -7.50 -3.65 -30.09
CA SER A 164 -7.00 -4.38 -31.27
C SER A 164 -5.79 -3.75 -32.00
N THR A 165 -5.25 -2.62 -31.57
CA THR A 165 -4.16 -1.93 -32.32
C THR A 165 -2.85 -1.69 -31.56
N VAL A 166 -2.76 -1.94 -30.24
CA VAL A 166 -1.55 -1.58 -29.47
C VAL A 166 -0.64 -2.78 -29.14
N ALA A 167 -1.12 -4.01 -29.33
CA ALA A 167 -0.47 -5.19 -28.74
C ALA A 167 0.84 -5.68 -29.41
N THR A 168 1.20 -5.24 -30.62
CA THR A 168 2.40 -5.79 -31.30
C THR A 168 3.61 -4.85 -31.30
N GLY A 169 3.44 -3.55 -31.01
CA GLY A 169 4.54 -2.59 -31.04
C GLY A 169 5.27 -2.42 -29.71
N SER A 170 4.53 -2.37 -28.60
CA SER A 170 5.05 -1.86 -27.33
C SER A 170 5.94 -2.84 -26.57
N LEU A 171 5.70 -4.16 -26.67
CA LEU A 171 6.48 -5.16 -25.95
C LEU A 171 7.97 -5.19 -26.36
N LEU A 172 8.25 -4.99 -27.66
CA LEU A 172 9.62 -4.99 -28.18
C LEU A 172 10.42 -3.79 -27.67
N THR A 173 9.76 -2.63 -27.48
CA THR A 173 10.44 -1.41 -27.00
C THR A 173 10.89 -1.54 -25.55
N ILE A 174 10.08 -2.18 -24.69
CA ILE A 174 10.41 -2.38 -23.28
C ILE A 174 11.60 -3.35 -23.14
N ALA A 175 11.64 -4.43 -23.93
CA ALA A 175 12.75 -5.39 -23.93
C ALA A 175 14.07 -4.71 -24.36
N VAL A 176 14.04 -3.86 -25.39
CA VAL A 176 15.23 -3.13 -25.86
C VAL A 176 15.74 -2.14 -24.80
N VAL A 177 14.84 -1.39 -24.15
CA VAL A 177 15.21 -0.45 -23.09
C VAL A 177 15.79 -1.20 -21.88
N TRP A 178 15.19 -2.33 -21.49
CA TRP A 178 15.68 -3.12 -20.37
C TRP A 178 17.07 -3.72 -20.65
N ILE A 179 17.27 -4.30 -21.84
CA ILE A 179 18.58 -4.82 -22.28
C ILE A 179 19.61 -3.69 -22.32
N PHE A 180 19.26 -2.52 -22.87
CA PHE A 180 20.14 -1.36 -22.93
C PHE A 180 20.55 -0.86 -21.55
N CYS A 181 19.62 -0.81 -20.60
CA CYS A 181 19.89 -0.42 -19.21
C CYS A 181 20.81 -1.42 -18.50
N ILE A 182 20.62 -2.72 -18.72
CA ILE A 182 21.50 -3.77 -18.18
C ILE A 182 22.91 -3.64 -18.77
N CYS A 183 23.05 -3.46 -20.10
CA CYS A 183 24.34 -3.29 -20.76
C CYS A 183 25.10 -2.04 -20.28
N LYS A 184 24.40 -0.94 -20.00
CA LYS A 184 25.01 0.26 -19.42
C LYS A 184 25.46 0.04 -17.97
N ARG A 185 24.70 -0.70 -17.16
CA ARG A 185 25.12 -1.04 -15.79
C ARG A 185 26.37 -1.92 -15.76
N LEU A 186 26.46 -2.91 -16.67
CA LEU A 186 27.63 -3.79 -16.78
C LEU A 186 28.88 -3.03 -17.26
N ARG A 187 28.73 -2.03 -18.13
CA ARG A 187 29.85 -1.16 -18.55
C ARG A 187 30.37 -0.27 -17.42
N LYS A 188 29.50 0.20 -16.51
CA LYS A 188 29.91 1.02 -15.36
C LYS A 188 30.72 0.24 -14.32
N THR A 189 30.59 -1.08 -14.26
CA THR A 189 31.39 -1.92 -13.34
C THR A 189 32.81 -2.20 -13.87
N ALA A 190 33.09 -1.88 -15.13
CA ALA A 190 34.41 -2.06 -15.75
C ALA A 190 35.32 -0.82 -15.64
N GLU A 191 34.79 0.36 -15.28
CA GLU A 191 35.56 1.62 -15.24
C GLU A 191 35.95 2.08 -13.82
N GLU A 192 35.58 1.35 -12.75
CA GLU A 192 36.00 1.63 -11.36
C GLU A 192 36.82 0.49 -10.71
N GLY A 193 37.58 -0.26 -11.51
CA GLY A 193 38.58 -1.21 -11.04
C GLY A 193 39.99 -0.76 -11.41
N LYS A 194 40.58 0.18 -10.64
CA LYS A 194 42.02 0.48 -10.70
C LYS A 194 42.83 -0.81 -10.49
N LEU A 195 43.69 -1.16 -11.44
CA LEU A 195 44.76 -2.14 -11.25
C LEU A 195 45.75 -1.65 -10.19
N PRO A 196 46.16 -2.48 -9.22
CA PRO A 196 47.50 -2.45 -8.67
C PRO A 196 48.38 -3.52 -9.35
N ILE A 197 49.54 -3.09 -9.83
CA ILE A 197 50.64 -3.92 -10.34
C ILE A 197 51.53 -4.34 -9.14
N VAL A 198 52.22 -5.48 -9.29
CA VAL A 198 53.33 -6.07 -8.49
C VAL A 198 52.89 -6.64 -7.11
N ASP A 199 53.15 -7.89 -6.70
CA ASP A 199 54.39 -8.65 -6.81
C ASP A 199 54.28 -10.11 -7.25
N THR A 200 55.27 -10.48 -8.07
CA THR A 200 55.72 -11.83 -8.38
C THR A 200 56.15 -12.56 -7.11
N VAL A 201 55.52 -13.70 -6.80
CA VAL A 201 56.20 -14.78 -6.06
C VAL A 201 56.09 -16.05 -6.89
N VAL A 202 57.21 -16.39 -7.53
CA VAL A 202 57.51 -17.72 -8.05
C VAL A 202 57.61 -18.65 -6.85
N ASN A 203 56.83 -19.73 -6.83
CA ASN A 203 57.26 -20.96 -6.16
C ASN A 203 57.39 -22.07 -7.18
N LYS A 204 58.65 -22.45 -7.41
CA LYS A 204 59.07 -23.67 -8.08
C LYS A 204 58.77 -24.84 -7.14
N LYS A 205 58.15 -25.86 -7.73
CA LYS A 205 58.02 -27.28 -7.32
C LYS A 205 58.43 -27.66 -5.90
#